data_AF-A0A8H7GIA6-F1
#
_entry.id   AF-A0A8H7GIA6-F1
#
_cell.length_a   1.000
_cell.length_b   1.000
_cell.length_c   1.000
_cell.angle_alpha   90.00
_cell.angle_beta   90.00
_cell.angle_gamma   90.00
#
_symmetry.space_group_name_H-M   'P 1'
#
loop_
_entity.id
_entity.type
_entity.pdbx_description
1 polymer ?
#
loop_
_entity_poly.entity_id
_entity_poly.type
_entity_poly.pdbx_seq_one_letter_code
_entity_poly.pdbx_strand_id
1 'polypeptide(L)' 'MPVHEQDGRVLLKHPKGASAELLLYGATVISWKAGGKSTSAPTERLFVSGKALLDGSKPVRGGIPVVLQVFACIK' A
#
# COMPACT_ATOMS: atom_id res chain seq x y z
N MET A 1 15.90 -7.60 0.10
CA MET A 1 14.44 -7.62 0.37
C MET A 1 13.78 -8.13 -0.90
N PRO A 2 13.39 -9.43 -0.97
CA PRO A 2 12.77 -10.00 -2.16
C PRO A 2 11.59 -9.17 -2.70
N VAL A 3 11.56 -9.04 -4.02
CA VAL A 3 10.51 -8.33 -4.78
C VAL A 3 9.78 -9.36 -5.63
N HIS A 4 8.46 -9.35 -5.57
CA HIS A 4 7.60 -10.16 -6.43
C HIS A 4 6.64 -9.24 -7.16
N GLU A 5 6.66 -9.28 -8.49
CA GLU A 5 5.71 -8.55 -9.33
C GLU A 5 4.62 -9.51 -9.82
N GLN A 6 3.36 -9.12 -9.67
CA GLN A 6 2.20 -9.91 -10.08
C GLN A 6 1.08 -8.95 -10.48
N ASP A 7 0.37 -9.19 -11.58
CA ASP A 7 -0.93 -8.55 -11.90
C ASP A 7 -1.06 -7.06 -11.56
N GLY A 8 -0.11 -6.22 -11.98
CA GLY A 8 -0.17 -4.78 -11.75
C GLY A 8 0.19 -4.30 -10.33
N ARG A 9 0.82 -5.17 -9.52
CA ARG A 9 1.27 -4.87 -8.16
C ARG A 9 2.66 -5.43 -7.88
N VAL A 10 3.30 -4.84 -6.88
CA VAL A 10 4.60 -5.23 -6.36
C VAL A 10 4.45 -5.60 -4.89
N LEU A 11 4.90 -6.79 -4.55
CA LEU A 11 4.95 -7.32 -3.19
C LEU A 11 6.41 -7.37 -2.72
N LEU A 12 6.67 -6.64 -1.65
CA LEU A 12 7.95 -6.60 -0.96
C LEU A 12 7.85 -7.47 0.28
N LYS A 13 8.76 -8.43 0.43
CA LYS A 13 8.87 -9.26 1.64
C LYS A 13 10.25 -9.12 2.24
N HIS A 14 10.31 -8.80 3.52
CA HIS A 14 11.54 -8.81 4.28
C HIS A 14 11.72 -10.18 4.94
N PRO A 15 12.92 -10.79 4.93
CA PRO A 15 13.16 -12.11 5.54
C PRO A 15 12.81 -12.17 7.04
N LYS A 16 12.81 -11.02 7.73
CA LYS A 16 12.41 -10.89 9.14
C LYS A 16 10.91 -10.64 9.37
N GLY A 17 10.07 -10.77 8.33
CA GLY A 17 8.61 -10.79 8.44
C GLY A 17 7.87 -9.52 8.02
N ALA A 18 8.53 -8.37 7.91
CA ALA A 18 7.88 -7.16 7.40
C ALA A 18 7.51 -7.32 5.91
N SER A 19 6.40 -6.72 5.47
CA SER A 19 5.98 -6.76 4.07
C SER A 19 5.29 -5.49 3.64
N ALA A 20 5.33 -5.18 2.35
CA ALA A 20 4.56 -4.09 1.76
C ALA A 20 3.97 -4.53 0.41
N GLU A 21 2.76 -4.09 0.10
CA GLU A 21 2.11 -4.29 -1.20
C GLU A 21 1.80 -2.93 -1.82
N LEU A 22 2.18 -2.78 -3.08
CA LEU A 22 2.03 -1.55 -3.85
C LEU A 22 1.32 -1.84 -5.16
N LEU A 23 0.40 -0.98 -5.56
CA LEU A 23 -0.16 -0.99 -6.90
C LEU A 23 0.73 -0.18 -7.84
N LEU A 24 0.96 -0.70 -9.04
CA LEU A 24 1.61 0.07 -10.11
C LEU A 24 0.74 1.27 -10.53
N TYR A 25 -0.59 1.15 -10.39
CA TYR A 25 -1.51 2.27 -10.52
C TYR A 25 -1.30 3.31 -9.40
N GLY A 26 -0.87 4.50 -9.78
CA GLY A 26 -0.64 5.62 -8.86
C GLY A 26 0.47 5.39 -7.83
N ALA A 27 1.30 4.35 -7.99
CA ALA A 27 2.32 3.93 -7.04
C ALA A 27 1.79 3.83 -5.58
N THR A 28 0.53 3.41 -5.43
CA THR A 28 -0.17 3.47 -4.14
C THR A 28 0.21 2.29 -3.26
N VAL A 29 0.73 2.55 -2.06
CA VAL A 29 0.94 1.52 -1.04
C VAL A 29 -0.40 1.14 -0.42
N ILE A 30 -0.80 -0.14 -0.51
CA ILE A 30 -2.11 -0.62 -0.03
C ILE A 30 -2.01 -1.56 1.18
N SER A 31 -0.85 -2.12 1.49
CA SER A 31 -0.63 -2.88 2.72
C SER A 31 0.79 -2.64 3.20
N TRP A 32 0.95 -2.48 4.51
CA TRP A 32 2.25 -2.48 5.16
C TRP A 32 2.15 -3.22 6.48
N LYS A 33 2.78 -4.39 6.55
CA LYS A 33 2.87 -5.19 7.77
C LYS A 33 4.24 -5.04 8.38
N ALA A 34 4.29 -4.65 9.64
CA ALA A 34 5.54 -4.48 10.39
C ALA A 34 5.35 -4.84 11.86
N GLY A 35 6.43 -5.27 12.52
CA GLY A 35 6.46 -5.46 13.97
C GLY A 35 6.23 -4.14 14.71
N GLY A 36 5.65 -4.22 15.90
CA GLY A 36 5.40 -3.07 16.77
C GLY A 36 6.41 -2.99 17.91
N LYS A 37 6.27 -1.96 18.75
CA LYS A 37 7.07 -1.83 19.99
C LYS A 37 6.71 -2.90 21.03
N SER A 38 5.46 -3.36 21.03
CA SER A 38 4.92 -4.32 22.00
C SER A 38 4.91 -5.76 21.48
N THR A 39 4.75 -5.95 20.16
CA THR A 39 4.66 -7.28 19.54
C THR A 39 5.64 -7.40 18.38
N SER A 40 6.44 -8.47 18.39
CA SER A 40 7.36 -8.79 17.28
C SER A 40 6.62 -9.33 16.04
N ALA A 41 5.39 -9.80 16.21
CA ALA A 41 4.54 -10.26 15.12
C ALA A 41 4.16 -9.09 14.18
N PRO A 42 4.32 -9.24 12.85
CA PRO A 42 3.92 -8.21 11.89
C PRO A 42 2.40 -8.00 11.92
N THR A 43 1.97 -6.75 12.12
CA THR A 43 0.56 -6.37 12.03
C THR A 43 0.36 -5.33 10.95
N GLU A 44 -0.83 -5.29 10.35
CA GLU A 44 -1.20 -4.27 9.37
C GLU A 44 -1.10 -2.86 9.98
N ARG A 45 -0.55 -1.92 9.22
CA ARG A 45 -0.31 -0.53 9.64
C ARG A 45 -1.14 0.47 8.87
N LEU A 46 -1.66 0.09 7.71
CA LEU A 46 -2.44 0.97 6.86
C LEU A 46 -3.92 0.56 6.86
N PHE A 47 -4.79 1.55 6.89
CA PHE A 47 -6.21 1.32 6.64
C PHE A 47 -6.47 1.37 5.14
N VAL A 48 -7.06 0.30 4.59
CA VAL A 48 -7.65 0.28 3.25
C VAL A 48 -9.10 -0.14 3.38
N SER A 49 -9.99 0.57 2.70
CA SER A 49 -11.41 0.24 2.69
C SER A 49 -11.63 -1.13 2.02
N GLY A 50 -12.45 -2.00 2.64
CA GLY A 50 -12.84 -3.28 2.01
C GLY A 50 -13.67 -3.13 0.72
N LYS A 51 -14.13 -1.92 0.41
CA LYS A 51 -14.79 -1.57 -0.86
C LYS A 51 -13.89 -0.70 -1.76
N ALA A 52 -12.58 -0.69 -1.53
CA ALA A 52 -11.64 0.02 -2.40
C ALA A 52 -11.54 -0.70 -3.74
N LEU A 53 -11.55 0.06 -4.84
CA LEU A 53 -11.26 -0.46 -6.17
C LEU A 53 -9.74 -0.48 -6.36
N LEU A 54 -9.20 -1.65 -6.72
CA LEU A 54 -7.76 -1.88 -6.93
C LEU A 54 -7.44 -2.18 -8.40
N ASP A 55 -8.40 -1.94 -9.29
CA ASP A 55 -8.36 -2.22 -10.73
C ASP A 55 -7.82 -1.05 -11.57
N GLY A 56 -7.46 0.07 -10.92
CA GLY A 56 -7.00 1.28 -11.59
C GLY A 56 -8.11 2.13 -12.23
N SER A 57 -9.39 1.78 -12.04
CA SER A 57 -10.51 2.57 -12.57
C SER A 57 -10.66 3.93 -11.88
N LYS A 58 -10.27 4.01 -10.60
CA LYS A 58 -10.39 5.20 -9.73
C LYS A 58 -9.29 5.21 -8.66
N PRO A 59 -8.98 6.37 -8.04
CA PRO A 59 -8.07 6.43 -6.90
C PRO A 59 -8.49 5.50 -5.75
N VAL A 60 -7.51 4.85 -5.14
CA VAL A 60 -7.73 3.90 -4.04
C VAL A 60 -8.16 4.62 -2.76
N ARG A 61 -9.18 4.10 -2.09
CA ARG A 61 -9.65 4.64 -0.80
C ARG A 61 -8.91 3.98 0.36
N GLY A 62 -7.82 4.61 0.78
CA GLY A 62 -6.96 4.19 1.89
C GLY A 62 -5.53 3.98 1.43
N GLY A 63 -4.71 3.37 2.30
CA GLY A 63 -3.29 3.18 2.02
C GLY A 63 -2.54 4.50 2.02
N ILE A 64 -1.63 4.68 1.06
CA ILE A 64 -0.87 5.92 0.85
C ILE A 64 -1.06 6.38 -0.59
N PRO A 65 -2.16 7.11 -0.91
CA PRO A 65 -2.35 7.71 -2.22
C PRO A 65 -1.34 8.83 -2.44
N VAL A 66 -0.75 8.89 -3.63
CA VAL A 66 0.17 9.96 -4.02
C VAL A 66 -0.62 11.15 -4.55
N VAL A 67 -0.47 12.31 -3.91
CA VAL A 67 -1.00 13.59 -4.40
C VAL A 67 0.19 14.44 -4.83
N LEU A 68 0.26 14.80 -6.11
CA LEU A 68 1.37 15.57 -6.67
C LEU A 68 0.91 16.68 -7.62
N GLN A 69 1.74 17.72 -7.64
CA GLN A 69 1.59 19.07 -8.22
C GLN A 69 0.51 19.94 -7.58
N VAL A 70 -0.72 19.45 -7.40
CA VAL A 70 -1.82 20.22 -6.80
C VAL A 70 -2.51 19.37 -5.73
N PHE A 71 -2.71 19.95 -4.55
CA PHE A 71 -3.52 19.36 -3.49
C PHE A 71 -4.95 19.91 -3.55
N ALA A 72 -5.93 19.02 -3.47
CA ALA A 72 -7.36 19.32 -3.55
C ALA A 72 -7.79 19.98 -4.89
N CYS A 73 -8.97 20.61 -4.92
CA CYS A 73 -9.53 21.24 -6.11
C CYS A 73 -9.18 22.73 -6.13
N ILE A 74 -8.60 23.20 -7.24
CA ILE A 74 -8.53 24.62 -7.55
C ILE A 74 -9.89 24.98 -8.16
N LYS A 75 -10.71 25.71 -7.42
CA LYS A 75 -11.92 26.36 -7.95
C LYS A 75 -11.59 27.78 -8.35
#